data_AF-A0A661NBG8-F1
#
_entry.id   AF-A0A661NBG8-F1
#
_cell.length_a   1.000
_cell.length_b   1.000
_cell.length_c   1.000
_cell.angle_alpha   90.00
_cell.angle_beta   90.00
_cell.angle_gamma   90.00
#
_symmetry.space_group_name_H-M   'P 1'
#
loop_
_entity.id
_entity.type
_entity.pdbx_description
1 polymer ?
#
loop_
_entity_poly.entity_id
_entity_poly.type
_entity_poly.pdbx_seq_one_letter_code
_entity_poly.pdbx_strand_id
1 'polypeptide(L)'
;MTMKAFVEELSARFEVLWTHAQRDDLFQFGVPAVQAVPLLSYLKAHTPFIQLTHYTVVDWIEDGEFQMTYLLTDPVGRRALMICARIDRETAEADSLYKLWPQAVTYEHEMNEMFGIHFPGSPRMGLDFCLEKWTNTPPMRRDFDTVAFVKEMIPERPGREFITTRDYIGQKVGEKRLLHDD
;
A
#
# COMPACT_ATOMS: atom_id res chain seq x y z
N MET A 1 -15.58 -26.79 -8.41
CA MET A 1 -14.36 -26.60 -9.21
C MET A 1 -13.21 -26.34 -8.26
N THR A 2 -12.12 -27.09 -8.36
CA THR A 2 -10.91 -26.88 -7.52
C THR A 2 -10.15 -25.65 -8.01
N MET A 3 -9.39 -24.99 -7.13
CA MET A 3 -8.62 -23.80 -7.50
C MET A 3 -7.59 -24.10 -8.60
N LYS A 4 -7.00 -25.30 -8.57
CA LYS A 4 -6.07 -25.76 -9.61
C LYS A 4 -6.69 -25.83 -11.01
N ALA A 5 -7.88 -26.42 -11.13
CA ALA A 5 -8.59 -26.49 -12.42
C ALA A 5 -8.98 -25.09 -12.93
N PHE A 6 -9.29 -24.17 -12.00
CA PHE A 6 -9.59 -22.78 -12.35
C PHE A 6 -8.38 -22.04 -12.90
N VAL A 7 -7.20 -22.26 -12.30
CA VAL A 7 -5.93 -21.70 -12.78
C VAL A 7 -5.56 -22.26 -14.15
N GLU A 8 -5.80 -23.55 -14.41
CA GLU A 8 -5.61 -24.15 -15.73
C GLU A 8 -6.52 -23.50 -16.80
N GLU A 9 -7.79 -23.20 -16.46
CA GLU A 9 -8.68 -22.47 -17.38
C GLU A 9 -8.18 -21.05 -17.67
N LEU A 10 -7.72 -20.33 -16.65
CA LEU A 10 -7.18 -18.98 -16.83
C LEU A 10 -5.92 -18.99 -17.69
N SER A 11 -5.05 -19.99 -17.50
CA SER A 11 -3.81 -20.15 -18.26
C SER A 11 -4.03 -20.43 -19.75
N ALA A 12 -5.22 -20.88 -20.13
CA ALA A 12 -5.59 -21.07 -21.54
C ALA A 12 -6.00 -19.76 -22.24
N ARG A 13 -6.35 -18.71 -21.49
CA ARG A 13 -6.83 -17.42 -22.01
C ARG A 13 -5.83 -16.28 -21.85
N PHE A 14 -5.03 -16.34 -20.79
CA PHE A 14 -4.07 -15.31 -20.43
C PHE A 14 -2.68 -15.93 -20.29
N GLU A 15 -1.67 -15.14 -20.61
CA GLU A 15 -0.29 -15.54 -20.35
C GLU A 15 -0.03 -15.51 -18.85
N VAL A 16 0.63 -16.56 -18.36
CA VAL A 16 0.93 -16.74 -16.96
C VAL A 16 2.42 -16.83 -16.78
N LEU A 17 2.98 -15.85 -16.09
CA LEU A 17 4.42 -15.80 -15.82
C LEU A 17 4.78 -16.78 -14.70
N TRP A 18 3.96 -16.82 -13.66
CA TRP A 18 4.14 -17.72 -12.54
C TRP A 18 2.83 -17.91 -11.78
N THR A 19 2.78 -18.99 -11.00
CA THR A 19 1.66 -19.26 -10.10
C THR A 19 2.20 -19.69 -8.74
N HIS A 20 1.48 -19.31 -7.68
CA HIS A 20 1.83 -19.73 -6.33
C HIS A 20 0.56 -20.07 -5.55
N ALA A 21 0.45 -21.32 -5.13
CA ALA A 21 -0.60 -21.77 -4.22
C ALA A 21 -0.09 -21.60 -2.78
N GLN A 22 -0.61 -20.60 -2.06
CA GLN A 22 -0.28 -20.44 -0.65
C GLN A 22 -1.14 -21.37 0.22
N ARG A 23 -2.43 -21.46 -0.11
CA ARG A 23 -3.43 -22.32 0.54
C ARG A 23 -4.48 -22.74 -0.49
N ASP A 24 -5.30 -23.73 -0.16
CA ASP A 24 -6.37 -24.20 -1.06
C ASP A 24 -7.41 -23.13 -1.41
N ASP A 25 -7.54 -22.11 -0.55
CA ASP A 25 -8.47 -20.98 -0.69
C ASP A 25 -7.78 -19.66 -1.08
N LEU A 26 -6.45 -19.62 -1.23
CA LEU A 26 -5.69 -18.44 -1.60
C LEU A 26 -4.62 -18.79 -2.64
N PHE A 27 -4.82 -18.26 -3.84
CA PHE A 27 -3.94 -18.48 -4.97
C PHE A 27 -3.37 -17.16 -5.48
N GLN A 28 -2.13 -17.17 -5.93
CA GLN A 28 -1.45 -16.03 -6.54
C GLN A 28 -1.10 -16.34 -8.00
N PHE A 29 -1.25 -15.34 -8.84
CA PHE A 29 -1.17 -15.49 -10.29
C PHE A 29 -0.44 -14.27 -10.89
N GLY A 30 0.75 -14.52 -11.42
CA GLY A 30 1.58 -13.50 -12.06
C GLY A 30 1.29 -13.39 -13.55
N VAL A 31 1.04 -12.16 -14.03
CA VAL A 31 0.72 -11.88 -15.44
C VAL A 31 1.49 -10.67 -15.95
N PRO A 32 1.66 -10.52 -17.28
CA PRO A 32 2.15 -9.27 -17.86
C PRO A 32 1.23 -8.10 -17.51
N ALA A 33 1.78 -6.90 -17.26
CA ALA A 33 1.00 -5.72 -16.87
C ALA A 33 -0.12 -5.37 -17.86
N VAL A 34 0.15 -5.51 -19.16
CA VAL A 34 -0.84 -5.27 -20.23
C VAL A 34 -2.08 -6.19 -20.15
N GLN A 35 -1.99 -7.30 -19.43
CA GLN A 35 -3.09 -8.25 -19.24
C GLN A 35 -3.81 -8.07 -17.90
N ALA A 36 -3.28 -7.26 -16.98
CA ALA A 36 -3.83 -7.13 -15.62
C ALA A 36 -5.30 -6.67 -15.64
N VAL A 37 -5.60 -5.53 -16.28
CA VAL A 37 -6.98 -5.00 -16.33
C VAL A 37 -7.93 -5.87 -17.16
N PRO A 38 -7.55 -6.38 -18.35
CA PRO A 38 -8.36 -7.36 -19.08
C PRO A 38 -8.70 -8.61 -18.26
N LEU A 39 -7.73 -9.17 -17.53
CA LEU A 39 -7.94 -10.32 -16.66
C LEU A 39 -8.90 -9.98 -15.51
N LEU A 40 -8.69 -8.87 -14.81
CA LEU A 40 -9.57 -8.43 -13.73
C LEU A 40 -11.01 -8.19 -14.20
N SER A 41 -11.18 -7.61 -15.39
CA SER A 41 -12.49 -7.43 -16.03
C SER A 41 -13.17 -8.77 -16.30
N TYR A 42 -12.44 -9.73 -16.88
CA TYR A 42 -12.93 -11.09 -17.12
C TYR A 42 -13.34 -11.79 -15.81
N LEU A 43 -12.49 -11.73 -14.79
CA LEU A 43 -12.75 -12.33 -13.48
C LEU A 43 -14.03 -11.77 -12.86
N LYS A 44 -14.19 -10.45 -12.89
CA LYS A 44 -15.39 -9.78 -12.36
C LYS A 44 -16.66 -10.17 -13.12
N ALA A 45 -16.59 -10.35 -14.44
CA ALA A 45 -17.76 -10.61 -15.28
C ALA A 45 -18.17 -12.09 -15.32
N HIS A 46 -17.22 -13.01 -15.23
CA HIS A 46 -17.45 -14.43 -15.53
C HIS A 46 -17.18 -15.38 -14.37
N THR A 47 -16.68 -14.88 -13.23
CA THR A 47 -16.29 -15.71 -12.10
C THR A 47 -16.88 -15.20 -10.79
N PRO A 48 -16.85 -15.99 -9.70
CA PRO A 48 -17.27 -15.55 -8.38
C PRO A 48 -16.36 -14.48 -7.73
N PHE A 49 -15.18 -14.19 -8.29
CA PHE A 49 -14.21 -13.22 -7.75
C PHE A 49 -14.60 -11.77 -8.08
N ILE A 50 -15.67 -11.29 -7.45
CA ILE A 50 -16.31 -10.00 -7.79
C ILE A 50 -15.86 -8.81 -6.95
N GLN A 51 -15.30 -9.07 -5.76
CA GLN A 51 -14.96 -8.04 -4.78
C GLN A 51 -13.46 -7.75 -4.80
N LEU A 52 -13.09 -6.49 -5.07
CA LEU A 52 -11.74 -5.98 -4.86
C LEU A 52 -11.55 -5.70 -3.36
N THR A 53 -10.80 -6.58 -2.69
CA THR A 53 -10.56 -6.52 -1.24
C THR A 53 -9.34 -5.67 -0.91
N HIS A 54 -8.29 -5.80 -1.70
CA HIS A 54 -7.06 -5.04 -1.50
C HIS A 54 -6.40 -4.74 -2.84
N TYR A 55 -5.78 -3.56 -2.92
CA TYR A 55 -4.98 -3.15 -4.05
C TYR A 55 -3.73 -2.49 -3.48
N THR A 56 -2.57 -3.06 -3.76
CA THR A 56 -1.31 -2.65 -3.12
C THR A 56 -0.13 -2.77 -4.07
N VAL A 57 0.99 -2.16 -3.68
CA VAL A 57 2.22 -2.06 -4.46
C VAL A 57 3.38 -2.55 -3.61
N VAL A 58 4.27 -3.33 -4.22
CA VAL A 58 5.58 -3.67 -3.65
C VAL A 58 6.67 -3.06 -4.53
N ASP A 59 7.55 -2.25 -3.95
CA ASP A 59 8.73 -1.70 -4.62
C ASP A 59 9.84 -2.75 -4.66
N TRP A 60 10.16 -3.26 -5.85
CA TRP A 60 11.27 -4.17 -6.11
C TRP A 60 12.42 -3.36 -6.69
N ILE A 61 13.05 -2.57 -5.81
CA ILE A 61 14.09 -1.61 -6.18
C ILE A 61 15.27 -2.26 -6.90
N GLU A 62 15.64 -3.48 -6.51
CA GLU A 62 16.74 -4.24 -7.13
C GLU A 62 16.44 -4.64 -8.58
N ASP A 63 15.17 -4.85 -8.90
CA ASP A 63 14.70 -5.22 -10.24
C ASP A 63 14.30 -3.98 -11.07
N GLY A 64 14.21 -2.80 -10.45
CA GLY A 64 13.72 -1.59 -11.11
C GLY A 64 12.22 -1.63 -11.44
N GLU A 65 11.43 -2.37 -10.65
CA GLU A 65 10.01 -2.61 -10.93
C GLU A 65 9.11 -2.34 -9.71
N PHE A 66 7.87 -1.97 -9.97
CA PHE A 66 6.79 -2.06 -8.99
C PHE A 66 5.93 -3.29 -9.26
N GLN A 67 5.60 -4.05 -8.22
CA GLN A 67 4.60 -5.12 -8.29
C GLN A 67 3.24 -4.62 -7.83
N MET A 68 2.33 -4.43 -8.79
CA MET A 68 0.93 -4.20 -8.53
C MET A 68 0.28 -5.53 -8.12
N THR A 69 -0.41 -5.53 -6.98
CA THR A 69 -1.08 -6.72 -6.44
C THR A 69 -2.55 -6.43 -6.20
N TYR A 70 -3.41 -7.18 -6.88
CA TYR A 70 -4.86 -7.06 -6.85
C TYR A 70 -5.45 -8.27 -6.15
N LEU A 71 -6.03 -8.08 -4.96
CA LEU A 71 -6.68 -9.15 -4.21
C LEU A 71 -8.18 -9.15 -4.49
N LEU A 72 -8.64 -10.13 -5.26
CA LEU A 72 -10.05 -10.39 -5.49
C LEU A 72 -10.56 -11.51 -4.59
N THR A 73 -11.78 -11.36 -4.09
CA THR A 73 -12.44 -12.37 -3.26
C THR A 73 -13.76 -12.83 -3.84
N ASP A 74 -14.04 -14.12 -3.63
CA ASP A 74 -15.33 -14.76 -3.77
C ASP A 74 -15.97 -14.84 -2.37
N PRO A 75 -16.93 -13.94 -2.04
CA PRO A 75 -17.52 -13.88 -0.71
C PRO A 75 -18.33 -15.14 -0.35
N VAL A 76 -18.90 -15.81 -1.35
CA VAL A 76 -19.76 -16.98 -1.15
C VAL A 76 -18.92 -18.23 -0.97
N GLY A 77 -17.98 -18.47 -1.89
CA GLY A 77 -17.07 -19.60 -1.84
C GLY A 77 -15.93 -19.44 -0.82
N ARG A 78 -15.78 -18.25 -0.21
CA ARG A 78 -14.73 -17.91 0.77
C ARG A 78 -13.33 -18.18 0.26
N ARG A 79 -13.06 -17.75 -0.97
CA ARG A 79 -11.77 -17.93 -1.65
C ARG A 79 -11.24 -16.58 -2.10
N ALA A 80 -9.93 -16.51 -2.25
CA ALA A 80 -9.22 -15.32 -2.66
C ALA A 80 -8.23 -15.63 -3.78
N LEU A 81 -8.07 -14.66 -4.68
CA LEU A 81 -7.16 -14.70 -5.80
C LEU A 81 -6.37 -13.41 -5.83
N MET A 82 -5.05 -13.52 -5.77
CA MET A 82 -4.12 -12.42 -5.95
C MET A 82 -3.62 -12.41 -7.39
N ILE A 83 -3.89 -11.33 -8.10
CA ILE A 83 -3.27 -11.08 -9.41
C ILE A 83 -2.07 -10.16 -9.19
N CYS A 84 -0.92 -10.54 -9.71
CA CYS A 84 0.31 -9.77 -9.60
C CYS A 84 0.80 -9.37 -10.99
N ALA A 85 1.16 -8.10 -11.16
CA ALA A 85 1.73 -7.58 -12.39
C ALA A 85 2.92 -6.68 -12.07
N ARG A 86 3.98 -6.77 -12.87
CA ARG A 86 5.17 -5.92 -12.75
C ARG A 86 5.09 -4.76 -13.74
N ILE A 87 5.29 -3.54 -13.26
CA ILE A 87 5.40 -2.33 -14.07
C ILE A 87 6.78 -1.71 -13.86
N ASP A 88 7.24 -0.97 -14.86
CA ASP A 88 8.50 -0.23 -14.81
C ASP A 88 8.46 0.87 -13.73
N ARG A 89 9.51 0.97 -12.92
CA ARG A 89 9.60 1.93 -11.80
C ARG A 89 9.90 3.36 -12.24
N GLU A 90 10.59 3.53 -13.37
CA GLU A 90 10.98 4.85 -13.88
C GLU A 90 9.78 5.55 -14.52
N THR A 91 9.07 4.85 -15.40
CA THR A 91 7.85 5.31 -16.05
C THR A 91 6.70 5.39 -15.05
N ALA A 92 6.63 4.41 -14.13
CA ALA A 92 5.65 4.35 -13.04
C ALA A 92 4.20 4.58 -13.50
N GLU A 93 3.77 3.91 -14.56
CA GLU A 93 2.43 4.05 -15.12
C GLU A 93 1.69 2.69 -15.09
N ALA A 94 0.42 2.71 -14.73
CA ALA A 94 -0.45 1.54 -14.73
C ALA A 94 -1.89 1.88 -15.12
N ASP A 95 -2.61 0.91 -15.69
CA ASP A 95 -4.00 1.10 -16.06
C ASP A 95 -4.91 1.26 -14.83
N SER A 96 -5.84 2.22 -14.88
CA SER A 96 -6.80 2.46 -13.81
C SER A 96 -7.89 1.38 -13.75
N LEU A 97 -8.21 0.95 -12.53
CA LEU A 97 -9.33 0.09 -12.16
C LEU A 97 -10.62 0.85 -11.86
N TYR A 98 -10.61 2.19 -11.86
CA TYR A 98 -11.78 3.03 -11.54
C TYR A 98 -13.06 2.58 -12.25
N LYS A 99 -12.96 2.21 -13.54
CA LYS A 99 -14.11 1.77 -14.35
C LYS A 99 -14.66 0.40 -13.93
N LEU A 100 -13.85 -0.46 -13.32
CA LEU A 100 -14.27 -1.77 -12.81
C LEU A 100 -14.78 -1.69 -11.36
N TRP A 101 -14.12 -0.88 -10.54
CA TRP A 101 -14.42 -0.68 -9.14
C TRP A 101 -14.22 0.81 -8.77
N PRO A 102 -15.31 1.57 -8.53
CA PRO A 102 -15.21 2.98 -8.18
C PRO A 102 -14.38 3.25 -6.92
N GLN A 103 -14.32 2.30 -5.98
CA GLN A 103 -13.48 2.43 -4.79
C GLN A 103 -11.98 2.41 -5.09
N ALA A 104 -11.56 1.99 -6.30
CA ALA A 104 -10.16 1.98 -6.70
C ALA A 104 -9.56 3.39 -6.78
N VAL A 105 -10.38 4.44 -6.95
CA VAL A 105 -9.89 5.84 -6.98
C VAL A 105 -9.06 6.16 -5.74
N THR A 106 -9.50 5.74 -4.55
CA THR A 106 -8.76 6.04 -3.32
C THR A 106 -7.41 5.32 -3.28
N TYR A 107 -7.38 4.04 -3.71
CA TYR A 107 -6.12 3.28 -3.80
C TYR A 107 -5.16 3.88 -4.81
N GLU A 108 -5.66 4.24 -5.99
CA GLU A 108 -4.85 4.85 -7.05
C GLU A 108 -4.33 6.23 -6.64
N HIS A 109 -5.13 7.01 -5.91
CA HIS A 109 -4.73 8.30 -5.38
C HIS A 109 -3.65 8.16 -4.30
N GLU A 110 -3.81 7.20 -3.39
CA GLU A 110 -2.79 6.85 -2.40
C GLU A 110 -1.49 6.39 -3.09
N MET A 111 -1.56 5.49 -4.08
CA MET A 111 -0.38 4.99 -4.81
C MET A 111 0.32 6.09 -5.61
N ASN A 112 -0.44 7.04 -6.14
CA ASN A 112 0.11 8.21 -6.81
C ASN A 112 0.95 9.06 -5.84
N GLU A 113 0.42 9.36 -4.66
CA GLU A 113 1.14 10.18 -3.67
C GLU A 113 2.29 9.42 -2.99
N MET A 114 2.09 8.14 -2.65
CA MET A 114 3.03 7.35 -1.84
C MET A 114 4.17 6.73 -2.66
N PHE A 115 3.92 6.35 -3.92
CA PHE A 115 4.89 5.70 -4.80
C PHE A 115 5.18 6.50 -6.08
N GLY A 116 4.39 7.52 -6.41
CA GLY A 116 4.54 8.27 -7.65
C GLY A 116 4.00 7.53 -8.87
N ILE A 117 3.08 6.58 -8.70
CA ILE A 117 2.51 5.80 -9.82
C ILE A 117 1.34 6.57 -10.43
N HIS A 118 1.35 6.75 -11.75
CA HIS A 118 0.30 7.43 -12.49
C HIS A 118 -0.71 6.43 -13.06
N PHE A 119 -2.00 6.77 -12.95
CA PHE A 119 -3.11 5.98 -13.47
C PHE A 119 -3.92 6.78 -14.49
N PRO A 120 -3.61 6.68 -15.79
CA PRO A 120 -4.32 7.43 -16.82
C PRO A 120 -5.83 7.18 -16.79
N GLY A 121 -6.60 8.27 -16.75
CA GLY A 121 -8.06 8.21 -16.72
C GLY A 121 -8.69 7.95 -15.34
N SER A 122 -7.89 7.81 -14.28
CA SER A 122 -8.39 7.81 -12.90
C SER A 122 -8.76 9.23 -12.46
N PRO A 123 -9.88 9.44 -11.75
CA PRO A 123 -10.18 10.71 -11.11
C PRO A 123 -9.12 11.09 -10.07
N ARG A 124 -8.95 12.40 -9.83
CA ARG A 124 -8.12 12.95 -8.73
C ARG A 124 -6.62 12.73 -8.82
N MET A 125 -6.11 12.26 -9.96
CA MET A 125 -4.67 12.20 -10.21
C MET A 125 -4.04 13.59 -10.15
N GLY A 126 -2.93 13.71 -9.42
CA GLY A 126 -2.20 14.98 -9.25
C GLY A 126 -2.82 15.97 -8.27
N LEU A 127 -3.86 15.58 -7.53
CA LEU A 127 -4.32 16.33 -6.35
C LEU A 127 -3.59 15.82 -5.11
N ASP A 128 -3.37 16.67 -4.11
CA ASP A 128 -2.88 16.23 -2.80
C ASP A 128 -3.90 15.26 -2.16
N PHE A 129 -3.42 14.20 -1.51
CA PHE A 129 -4.25 13.24 -0.80
C PHE A 129 -4.11 13.41 0.72
N CYS A 130 -3.05 12.89 1.33
CA CYS A 130 -2.79 13.03 2.76
C CYS A 130 -1.48 13.76 3.08
N LEU A 131 -0.57 13.89 2.11
CA LEU A 131 0.71 14.59 2.28
C LEU A 131 0.64 16.00 1.69
N GLU A 132 -0.01 16.91 2.43
CA GLU A 132 -0.13 18.30 2.00
C GLU A 132 1.25 18.93 1.70
N LYS A 133 1.39 19.51 0.50
CA LYS A 133 2.62 20.19 0.05
C LYS A 133 3.87 19.31 0.07
N TRP A 134 3.71 18.01 -0.11
CA TRP A 134 4.86 17.11 -0.27
C TRP A 134 5.61 17.42 -1.57
N THR A 135 6.89 17.74 -1.45
CA THR A 135 7.77 18.08 -2.60
C THR A 135 8.99 17.18 -2.69
N ASN A 136 9.10 16.18 -1.83
CA ASN A 136 10.22 15.24 -1.81
C ASN A 136 9.89 13.97 -2.60
N THR A 137 10.83 13.04 -2.69
CA THR A 137 10.60 11.69 -3.23
C THR A 137 9.40 11.05 -2.52
N PRO A 138 8.53 10.31 -3.24
CA PRO A 138 7.39 9.63 -2.61
C PRO A 138 7.86 8.73 -1.46
N PRO A 139 7.26 8.85 -0.25
CA PRO A 139 7.87 8.35 0.98
C PRO A 139 7.86 6.82 1.12
N MET A 140 7.02 6.12 0.36
CA MET A 140 6.96 4.64 0.40
C MET A 140 7.91 3.99 -0.60
N ARG A 141 8.66 4.78 -1.39
CA ARG A 141 9.74 4.25 -2.22
C ARG A 141 10.92 3.80 -1.36
N ARG A 142 11.55 2.69 -1.72
CA ARG A 142 12.66 2.09 -0.94
C ARG A 142 13.94 2.91 -0.92
N ASP A 143 14.11 3.84 -1.85
CA ASP A 143 15.23 4.79 -1.91
C ASP A 143 15.00 6.06 -1.07
N PHE A 144 13.86 6.20 -0.39
CA PHE A 144 13.58 7.32 0.49
C PHE A 144 14.27 7.18 1.87
N ASP A 145 15.24 8.04 2.16
CA ASP A 145 15.89 8.10 3.48
C ASP A 145 15.06 8.93 4.46
N THR A 146 14.24 8.23 5.25
CA THR A 146 13.40 8.85 6.29
C THR A 146 14.22 9.52 7.38
N VAL A 147 15.39 8.98 7.74
CA VAL A 147 16.20 9.54 8.84
C VAL A 147 16.84 10.85 8.41
N ALA A 148 17.39 10.90 7.20
CA ALA A 148 17.93 12.13 6.62
C ALA A 148 16.84 13.20 6.49
N PHE A 149 15.67 12.82 5.94
CA PHE A 149 14.53 13.74 5.81
C PHE A 149 14.10 14.33 7.17
N VAL A 150 13.95 13.49 8.20
CA VAL A 150 13.55 13.95 9.54
C VAL A 150 14.58 14.90 10.14
N LYS A 151 15.88 14.61 10.00
CA LYS A 151 16.96 15.48 10.51
C LYS A 151 16.97 16.86 9.85
N GLU A 152 16.63 16.93 8.57
CA GLU A 152 16.56 18.19 7.84
C GLU A 152 15.31 19.00 8.21
N MET A 153 14.15 18.33 8.30
CA MET A 153 12.86 19.01 8.44
C MET A 153 12.45 19.26 9.89
N ILE A 154 12.90 18.43 10.83
CA ILE A 154 12.48 18.48 12.24
C ILE A 154 13.71 18.81 13.09
N PRO A 155 13.80 20.01 13.68
CA PRO A 155 14.87 20.32 14.60
C PRO A 155 14.79 19.40 15.82
N GLU A 156 15.93 18.85 16.24
CA GLU A 156 16.00 18.04 17.46
C GLU A 156 15.48 18.84 18.65
N ARG A 157 14.42 18.34 19.26
CA ARG A 157 13.93 18.91 20.52
C ARG A 157 14.87 18.46 21.63
N PRO A 158 15.29 19.34 22.54
CA PRO A 158 15.95 18.88 23.76
C PRO A 158 15.03 17.85 24.43
N GLY A 159 15.60 16.72 24.82
CA GLY A 159 14.86 15.61 25.41
C GLY A 159 14.00 16.09 26.57
N ARG A 160 12.90 15.37 26.83
CA ARG A 160 12.02 15.72 27.95
C ARG A 160 12.78 15.53 29.26
N GLU A 161 13.07 16.61 29.96
CA GLU A 161 13.62 16.52 31.30
C GLU A 161 12.56 15.93 32.23
N PHE A 162 12.88 14.78 32.84
CA PHE A 162 12.02 14.20 33.86
C PHE A 162 12.33 14.87 35.19
N ILE A 163 11.46 15.78 35.61
CA ILE A 163 11.50 16.37 36.95
C ILE A 163 10.46 15.65 37.80
N THR A 164 10.85 15.11 38.95
CA THR A 164 9.87 14.49 39.85
C THR A 164 8.96 15.58 40.45
N THR A 165 7.71 15.22 40.78
CA THR A 165 6.79 16.15 41.46
C THR A 165 7.39 16.72 42.75
N ARG A 166 8.18 15.92 43.48
CA ARG A 166 8.87 16.35 44.70
C ARG A 166 9.91 17.42 44.39
N ASP A 167 10.76 17.21 43.39
CA ASP A 167 11.83 18.16 43.02
C ASP A 167 11.23 19.47 42.49
N TYR A 168 10.16 19.40 41.70
CA TYR A 168 9.46 20.58 41.20
C TYR A 168 8.83 21.41 42.35
N ILE A 169 8.16 20.76 43.30
CA ILE A 169 7.57 21.46 44.46
C ILE A 169 8.67 22.01 45.37
N GLY A 170 9.75 21.26 45.60
CA GLY A 170 10.92 21.72 46.36
C GLY A 170 11.55 22.97 45.76
N GLN A 171 11.70 23.02 44.43
CA GLN A 171 12.20 24.20 43.71
C GLN A 171 11.24 25.41 43.75
N LYS A 172 9.92 25.18 43.74
CA LYS A 172 8.91 26.27 43.67
C LYS A 172 8.48 26.82 45.03
N VAL A 173 8.39 25.97 46.06
CA VAL A 173 7.81 26.30 47.37
C VAL A 173 8.87 26.28 48.48
N GLY A 174 10.07 25.77 48.19
CA GLY A 174 11.12 25.51 49.17
C GLY A 174 10.87 24.21 49.93
N GLU A 175 11.93 23.42 50.17
CA GLU A 175 11.84 22.09 50.80
C GLU A 175 11.21 22.11 52.21
N LYS A 176 11.25 23.25 52.89
CA LYS A 176 10.76 23.44 54.26
C LYS A 176 9.23 23.30 54.45
N ARG A 177 8.44 23.23 53.37
CA ARG A 177 6.97 23.11 53.46
C ARG A 177 6.41 21.72 53.18
N LEU A 178 7.26 20.77 52.78
CA LEU A 178 6.86 19.40 52.44
C LEU A 178 6.95 18.43 53.63
N LEU A 179 7.58 18.86 54.73
CA LEU A 179 7.63 18.14 55.99
C LEU A 179 6.79 18.91 57.00
N HIS A 180 5.53 18.52 57.15
CA HIS A 180 4.88 18.62 58.45
C HIS A 180 5.46 17.48 59.28
N ASP A 181 6.34 17.83 60.23
CA ASP A 181 6.53 16.99 61.41
C ASP A 181 5.22 17.10 62.23
N ASP A 182 4.71 15.92 62.61
CA ASP A 182 3.52 15.61 63.41
C ASP A 182 2.12 15.69 62.76
#